data_AF-A0A150GRP9-F1
#
_entry.id   AF-A0A150GRP9-F1
#
_cell.length_a   1.000
_cell.length_b   1.000
_cell.length_c   1.000
_cell.angle_alpha   90.00
_cell.angle_beta   90.00
_cell.angle_gamma   90.00
#
_symmetry.space_group_name_H-M   'P 1'
#
loop_
_entity.id
_entity.type
_entity.pdbx_description
1 polymer ?
#
loop_
_entity_poly.entity_id
_entity_poly.type
_entity_poly.pdbx_seq_one_letter_code
_entity_poly.pdbx_strand_id
1 'polypeptide(L)'
;MAAYRMELAAYCALEREQGRATARLLSAGDTGLRGAHFIATEEVRGVPLSELSQPLPPGVAAAAVAALRRVHSAVPGLLHGDVRLRNFILRSQPDQAAHKAAHQATRQATVAAIPAAGSTGDGSGRDGDGGVSGGGGGAGGGQRCREQAGGGEASGAGEGSSRSESAAAAGGGMSSGGGQEGAAAAGGGGADGGQQVVVIDFGMSRLDGTERQQQVEVRQLEALLRRRFGGMSGRVEAGGDARA
;
A
#
# COMPACT_ATOMS: atom_id res chain seq x y z
N MET A 1 2.75 16.22 18.93
CA MET A 1 3.51 15.01 19.28
C MET A 1 2.78 13.71 18.94
N ALA A 2 1.53 13.51 19.38
CA ALA A 2 0.79 12.27 19.12
C ALA A 2 0.63 11.95 17.62
N ALA A 3 0.21 12.94 16.81
CA ALA A 3 0.07 12.76 15.35
C ALA A 3 1.37 12.34 14.65
N TYR A 4 2.50 12.99 14.97
CA TYR A 4 3.82 12.62 14.44
C TYR A 4 4.18 11.16 14.77
N ARG A 5 4.02 10.73 16.02
CA ARG A 5 4.33 9.36 16.43
C ARG A 5 3.44 8.34 15.72
N MET A 6 2.15 8.65 15.59
CA MET A 6 1.20 7.78 14.89
C MET A 6 1.52 7.66 13.40
N GLU A 7 1.79 8.78 12.73
CA GLU A 7 2.14 8.78 11.32
C GLU A 7 3.45 8.02 11.06
N LEU A 8 4.48 8.26 11.88
CA LEU A 8 5.73 7.51 11.79
C LEU A 8 5.51 5.99 12.01
N ALA A 9 4.70 5.62 13.01
CA ALA A 9 4.36 4.22 13.27
C ALA A 9 3.63 3.58 12.08
N ALA A 10 2.73 4.31 11.42
CA ALA A 10 2.05 3.83 10.22
C ALA A 10 3.03 3.60 9.06
N TYR A 11 3.93 4.55 8.77
CA TYR A 11 4.95 4.35 7.73
C TYR A 11 5.88 3.18 8.04
N CYS A 12 6.30 3.02 9.29
CA CYS A 12 7.12 1.89 9.72
C CYS A 12 6.36 0.56 9.58
N ALA A 13 5.08 0.49 9.95
CA ALA A 13 4.28 -0.71 9.79
C ALA A 13 4.06 -1.09 8.31
N LEU A 14 4.02 -0.09 7.42
CA LEU A 14 3.83 -0.25 5.99
C LEU A 14 5.13 -0.47 5.19
N GLU A 15 6.25 -0.80 5.83
CA GLU A 15 7.57 -0.94 5.17
C GLU A 15 7.52 -1.75 3.86
N ARG A 16 6.77 -2.85 3.81
CA ARG A 16 6.65 -3.73 2.63
C ARG A 16 5.84 -3.13 1.48
N GLU A 17 5.00 -2.13 1.76
CA GLU A 17 4.14 -1.45 0.78
C GLU A 17 4.71 -0.09 0.33
N GLN A 18 5.84 0.34 0.91
CA GLN A 18 6.54 1.54 0.52
C GLN A 18 7.09 1.47 -0.92
N GLY A 19 6.86 2.52 -1.71
CA GLY A 19 7.13 2.59 -3.14
C GLY A 19 6.13 1.84 -4.02
N ARG A 20 5.14 1.15 -3.42
CA ARG A 20 4.13 0.35 -4.12
C ARG A 20 2.73 0.93 -3.93
N ALA A 21 2.24 0.93 -2.69
CA ALA A 21 0.94 1.45 -2.31
C ALA A 21 1.03 2.67 -1.38
N THR A 22 2.19 2.93 -0.77
CA THR A 22 2.48 4.15 -0.02
C THR A 22 3.85 4.73 -0.40
N ALA A 23 4.11 5.99 -0.06
CA ALA A 23 5.40 6.63 -0.28
C ALA A 23 6.48 5.99 0.61
N ARG A 24 7.69 5.85 0.08
CA ARG A 24 8.84 5.40 0.88
C ARG A 24 9.23 6.42 1.94
N LEU A 25 9.40 5.98 3.18
CA LEU A 25 9.97 6.78 4.26
C LEU A 25 11.48 6.92 4.05
N LEU A 26 11.97 8.15 3.91
CA LEU A 26 13.40 8.44 3.74
C LEU A 26 14.06 8.73 5.09
N SER A 27 13.40 9.54 5.91
CA SER A 27 13.88 9.89 7.25
C SER A 27 12.75 10.47 8.10
N ALA A 28 12.95 10.45 9.41
CA ALA A 28 12.10 11.16 10.36
C ALA A 28 12.96 11.62 11.55
N GLY A 29 12.54 12.66 12.23
CA GLY A 29 13.27 13.17 13.37
C GLY A 29 12.69 14.44 13.97
N ASP A 30 13.49 15.05 14.84
CA ASP A 30 13.28 16.39 15.39
C ASP A 30 14.31 17.35 14.75
N THR A 31 13.92 18.58 14.50
CA THR A 31 14.78 19.59 13.87
C THR A 31 15.64 20.37 14.87
N GLY A 32 15.47 20.15 16.18
CA GLY A 32 16.06 20.93 17.26
C GLY A 32 15.46 22.34 17.39
N LEU A 33 14.62 22.77 16.44
CA LEU A 33 14.04 24.10 16.37
C LEU A 33 12.61 24.06 16.87
N ARG A 34 12.40 24.59 18.09
CA ARG A 34 11.06 24.78 18.69
C ARG A 34 10.22 23.49 18.78
N GLY A 35 10.86 22.33 18.91
CA GLY A 35 10.16 21.03 18.97
C GLY A 35 9.44 20.64 17.68
N ALA A 36 9.88 21.16 16.54
CA ALA A 36 9.34 20.80 15.24
C ALA A 36 9.90 19.44 14.80
N HIS A 37 8.98 18.52 14.52
CA HIS A 37 9.27 17.20 13.99
C HIS A 37 9.04 17.15 12.48
N PHE A 38 9.75 16.24 11.82
CA PHE A 38 9.59 16.02 10.39
C PHE A 38 9.52 14.53 10.07
N ILE A 39 8.76 14.22 9.01
CA ILE A 39 8.74 12.95 8.31
C ILE A 39 9.02 13.30 6.86
N ALA A 40 10.11 12.78 6.32
CA ALA A 40 10.48 12.96 4.92
C ALA A 40 10.24 11.66 4.18
N THR A 41 9.41 11.72 3.14
CA THR A 41 9.12 10.61 2.24
C THR A 41 9.66 10.89 0.85
N GLU A 42 9.74 9.84 0.01
CA GLU A 42 10.06 10.02 -1.39
C GLU A 42 9.02 10.91 -2.07
N GLU A 43 9.47 11.72 -3.02
CA GLU A 43 8.56 12.48 -3.86
C GLU A 43 7.77 11.52 -4.76
N VAL A 44 6.47 11.44 -4.53
CA VAL A 44 5.56 10.67 -5.39
C VAL A 44 5.23 11.51 -6.63
N ARG A 45 6.01 11.33 -7.70
CA ARG A 45 5.74 11.97 -9.00
C ARG A 45 4.39 11.52 -9.54
N GLY A 46 3.45 12.45 -9.71
CA GLY A 46 2.09 12.13 -10.13
C GLY A 46 1.13 13.29 -9.98
N VAL A 47 -0.16 12.99 -10.12
CA VAL A 47 -1.25 13.95 -9.94
C VAL A 47 -2.19 13.43 -8.85
N PRO A 48 -2.53 14.25 -7.83
CA PRO A 48 -3.55 13.88 -6.85
C PRO A 48 -4.89 13.57 -7.52
N LEU A 49 -5.61 12.56 -7.03
CA LEU A 49 -6.91 12.21 -7.64
C LEU A 49 -7.93 13.34 -7.54
N SER A 50 -7.79 14.29 -6.61
CA SER A 50 -8.65 15.48 -6.56
C SER A 50 -8.51 16.40 -7.78
N GLU A 51 -7.33 16.40 -8.41
CA GLU A 51 -6.94 17.30 -9.49
C GLU A 51 -7.14 16.70 -10.89
N LEU A 52 -7.44 15.40 -10.98
CA LEU A 52 -7.76 14.77 -12.25
C LEU A 52 -9.04 15.38 -12.85
N SER A 53 -8.99 15.61 -14.17
CA SER A 53 -10.13 16.03 -14.97
C SER A 53 -11.15 14.89 -15.15
N GLN A 54 -12.38 15.25 -15.49
CA GLN A 54 -13.41 14.29 -15.90
C GLN A 54 -13.34 14.07 -17.43
N PRO A 55 -13.62 12.85 -17.92
CA PRO A 55 -13.91 11.62 -17.16
C PRO A 55 -12.65 11.02 -16.52
N LEU A 56 -12.83 10.26 -15.43
CA LEU A 56 -11.70 9.58 -14.76
C LEU A 56 -11.06 8.57 -15.71
N PRO A 57 -9.72 8.52 -15.82
CA PRO A 57 -9.06 7.55 -16.68
C PRO A 57 -9.42 6.10 -16.29
N PRO A 58 -9.60 5.20 -17.28
CA PRO A 58 -9.96 3.81 -17.01
C PRO A 58 -8.99 3.14 -16.02
N GLY A 59 -9.54 2.38 -15.09
CA GLY A 59 -8.76 1.63 -14.10
C GLY A 59 -8.23 2.44 -12.92
N VAL A 60 -8.21 3.78 -12.96
CA VAL A 60 -7.70 4.60 -11.84
C VAL A 60 -8.53 4.40 -10.57
N ALA A 61 -9.87 4.33 -10.69
CA ALA A 61 -10.73 4.07 -9.54
C ALA A 61 -10.42 2.71 -8.89
N ALA A 62 -10.28 1.66 -9.71
CA ALA A 62 -9.94 0.32 -9.24
C ALA A 62 -8.55 0.29 -8.59
N ALA A 63 -7.57 0.99 -9.19
CA ALA A 63 -6.23 1.11 -8.65
C ALA A 63 -6.19 1.84 -7.29
N ALA A 64 -6.97 2.90 -7.12
CA ALA A 64 -7.07 3.63 -5.86
C ALA A 64 -7.66 2.75 -4.74
N VAL A 65 -8.74 2.02 -5.04
CA VAL A 65 -9.35 1.07 -4.10
C VAL A 65 -8.39 -0.07 -3.78
N ALA A 66 -7.68 -0.61 -4.78
CA ALA A 66 -6.69 -1.65 -4.58
C ALA A 66 -5.51 -1.18 -3.73
N ALA A 67 -5.04 0.06 -3.90
CA ALA A 67 -3.97 0.64 -3.08
C ALA A 67 -4.38 0.72 -1.60
N LEU A 68 -5.59 1.21 -1.31
CA LEU A 68 -6.10 1.26 0.07
C LEU A 68 -6.27 -0.15 0.67
N ARG A 69 -6.80 -1.11 -0.10
CA ARG A 69 -6.91 -2.51 0.37
C ARG A 69 -5.54 -3.16 0.63
N ARG A 70 -4.51 -2.82 -0.16
CA ARG A 70 -3.13 -3.26 0.11
C ARG A 70 -2.61 -2.72 1.44
N VAL A 71 -2.84 -1.42 1.70
CA VAL A 71 -2.50 -0.80 2.98
C VAL A 71 -3.20 -1.52 4.16
N HIS A 72 -4.50 -1.77 4.06
CA HIS A 72 -5.26 -2.46 5.11
C HIS A 72 -4.85 -3.93 5.31
N SER A 73 -4.54 -4.64 4.23
CA SER A 73 -4.11 -6.06 4.31
C SER A 73 -2.67 -6.23 4.79
N ALA A 74 -1.80 -5.24 4.55
CA ALA A 74 -0.43 -5.26 5.04
C ALA A 74 -0.35 -5.10 6.57
N VAL A 75 -1.25 -4.31 7.15
CA VAL A 75 -1.26 -4.00 8.58
C VAL A 75 -2.68 -4.13 9.13
N PRO A 76 -3.02 -5.27 9.76
CA PRO A 76 -4.30 -5.44 10.43
C PRO A 76 -4.53 -4.34 11.46
N GLY A 77 -5.73 -3.75 11.45
CA GLY A 77 -6.11 -2.65 12.33
C GLY A 77 -5.60 -1.27 11.92
N LEU A 78 -4.78 -1.16 10.86
CA LEU A 78 -4.46 0.15 10.31
C LEU A 78 -5.70 0.78 9.65
N LEU A 79 -6.01 2.01 10.03
CA LEU A 79 -6.96 2.92 9.39
C LEU A 79 -6.18 4.13 8.89
N HIS A 80 -6.54 4.61 7.70
CA HIS A 80 -5.96 5.83 7.15
C HIS A 80 -6.42 7.08 7.93
N GLY A 81 -7.68 7.10 8.35
CA GLY A 81 -8.29 8.17 9.15
C GLY A 81 -8.68 9.43 8.36
N ASP A 82 -7.99 9.75 7.27
CA ASP A 82 -8.37 10.86 6.35
C ASP A 82 -8.56 10.43 4.89
N VAL A 83 -9.60 9.65 4.60
CA VAL A 83 -9.88 9.18 3.23
C VAL A 83 -10.41 10.33 2.37
N ARG A 84 -9.52 10.97 1.60
CA ARG A 84 -9.84 12.07 0.67
C ARG A 84 -9.05 11.92 -0.62
N LEU A 85 -9.62 12.32 -1.76
CA LEU A 85 -8.98 12.13 -3.08
C LEU A 85 -7.60 12.79 -3.23
N ARG A 86 -7.31 13.88 -2.52
CA ARG A 86 -5.98 14.51 -2.53
C ARG A 86 -4.88 13.64 -1.88
N ASN A 87 -5.26 12.71 -1.01
CA ASN A 87 -4.35 11.80 -0.30
C ASN A 87 -4.04 10.54 -1.13
N PHE A 88 -4.52 10.50 -2.37
CA PHE A 88 -4.23 9.45 -3.35
C PHE A 88 -3.58 10.11 -4.56
N ILE A 89 -2.39 9.66 -4.92
CA ILE A 89 -1.64 10.19 -6.06
C ILE A 89 -1.62 9.13 -7.15
N LEU A 90 -2.14 9.47 -8.33
CA LEU A 90 -1.90 8.69 -9.54
C LEU A 90 -0.45 8.91 -9.96
N ARG A 91 0.41 7.90 -9.82
CA ARG A 91 1.81 8.02 -10.20
C ARG A 91 1.95 8.19 -11.69
N SER A 92 2.68 9.23 -12.07
CA SER A 92 3.24 9.34 -13.42
C SER A 92 4.25 8.22 -13.54
N GLN A 93 3.97 7.23 -14.38
CA GLN A 93 4.97 6.22 -14.68
C GLN A 93 6.09 6.91 -15.43
N PRO A 94 7.31 6.98 -14.87
CA PRO A 94 8.43 7.40 -15.66
C PRO A 94 8.65 6.27 -16.67
N ASP A 95 8.19 6.50 -17.89
CA ASP A 95 8.65 5.76 -19.04
C ASP A 95 8.26 4.27 -19.06
N GLN A 96 6.98 3.95 -18.83
CA GLN A 96 6.48 2.59 -19.09
C GLN A 96 6.75 2.15 -20.54
N ALA A 97 6.87 3.10 -21.47
CA ALA A 97 7.35 2.88 -22.84
C ALA A 97 8.84 2.48 -22.87
N ALA A 98 9.75 3.21 -22.22
CA ALA A 98 11.16 2.80 -22.16
C ALA A 98 11.39 1.50 -21.41
N HIS A 99 10.62 1.22 -20.34
CA HIS A 99 10.73 -0.03 -19.60
C HIS A 99 10.16 -1.22 -20.38
N LYS A 100 9.02 -1.06 -21.09
CA LYS A 100 8.52 -2.05 -22.05
C LYS A 100 9.48 -2.25 -23.23
N ALA A 101 10.06 -1.17 -23.77
CA ALA A 101 11.03 -1.23 -24.87
C ALA A 101 12.31 -1.96 -24.45
N ALA A 102 12.84 -1.71 -23.25
CA ALA A 102 13.99 -2.43 -22.70
C ALA A 102 13.70 -3.93 -22.50
N HIS A 103 12.52 -4.26 -21.98
CA HIS A 103 12.10 -5.65 -21.80
C HIS A 103 11.85 -6.38 -23.13
N GLN A 104 11.32 -5.68 -24.15
CA GLN A 104 11.09 -6.22 -25.49
C GLN A 104 12.40 -6.43 -26.25
N ALA A 105 13.34 -5.49 -26.15
CA ALA A 105 14.69 -5.61 -26.72
C ALA A 105 15.45 -6.79 -26.09
N THR A 106 15.33 -7.00 -24.77
CA THR A 106 15.95 -8.14 -24.08
C THR A 106 15.35 -9.49 -24.52
N ARG A 107 14.03 -9.53 -24.77
CA ARG A 107 13.35 -10.72 -25.32
C ARG A 107 13.76 -11.04 -26.76
N GLN A 108 13.90 -10.03 -27.61
CA GLN A 108 14.34 -10.22 -29.00
C GLN A 108 15.79 -10.71 -29.06
N ALA A 109 16.67 -10.19 -28.19
CA ALA A 109 18.06 -10.65 -28.08
C ALA A 109 18.19 -12.09 -27.57
N THR A 110 17.34 -12.53 -26.63
CA THR A 110 17.37 -13.90 -26.09
C THR A 110 16.80 -14.94 -27.07
N VAL A 111 15.84 -14.58 -27.91
CA VAL A 111 15.35 -15.47 -28.98
C VAL A 111 16.37 -15.61 -30.12
N ALA A 112 17.13 -14.56 -30.42
CA ALA A 112 18.20 -14.60 -31.42
C ALA A 112 19.45 -15.39 -30.96
N ALA A 113 19.61 -15.58 -29.64
CA ALA A 113 20.77 -16.22 -29.03
C ALA A 113 20.54 -17.70 -28.64
N ILE A 114 19.49 -18.36 -29.16
CA ILE A 114 19.42 -19.83 -29.12
C ILE A 114 20.15 -20.36 -30.35
N PRO A 115 21.45 -20.73 -30.26
CA PRO A 115 22.10 -21.45 -31.34
C PRO A 115 21.38 -22.78 -31.53
N ALA A 116 21.04 -23.11 -32.77
CA ALA A 116 20.70 -24.48 -33.14
C ALA A 116 21.85 -25.37 -32.63
N ALA A 117 21.54 -26.24 -31.66
CA ALA A 117 22.52 -27.09 -31.01
C ALA A 117 23.11 -28.07 -32.04
N GLY A 118 24.21 -27.65 -32.64
CA GLY A 118 25.19 -28.52 -33.27
C GLY A 118 26.13 -29.05 -32.20
N SER A 119 25.91 -30.30 -31.82
CA SER A 119 26.85 -31.20 -31.15
C SER A 119 28.28 -31.01 -31.65
N THR A 120 29.25 -30.80 -30.75
CA THR A 120 30.50 -31.58 -30.61
C THR A 120 31.45 -30.95 -29.58
N GLY A 121 32.14 -31.78 -28.79
CA GLY A 121 33.53 -31.50 -28.43
C GLY A 121 33.87 -31.50 -26.93
N ASP A 122 34.46 -32.62 -26.50
CA ASP A 122 35.29 -32.79 -25.30
C ASP A 122 36.32 -31.66 -25.07
N GLY A 123 36.68 -31.43 -23.80
CA GLY A 123 37.84 -30.58 -23.48
C GLY A 123 38.05 -30.31 -22.00
N SER A 124 38.86 -31.16 -21.38
CA SER A 124 39.38 -31.14 -20.01
C SER A 124 40.03 -29.83 -19.52
N GLY A 125 39.86 -29.55 -18.23
CA GLY A 125 40.93 -29.11 -17.33
C GLY A 125 41.05 -27.62 -17.03
N ARG A 126 40.87 -27.23 -15.77
CA ARG A 126 41.95 -26.75 -14.88
C ARG A 126 41.40 -26.22 -13.55
N ASP A 127 41.97 -26.75 -12.49
CA ASP A 127 41.94 -26.24 -11.14
C ASP A 127 42.57 -24.84 -11.06
N GLY A 128 41.96 -23.96 -10.28
CA GLY A 128 42.39 -22.58 -10.09
C GLY A 128 41.83 -22.02 -8.79
N ASP A 129 42.53 -22.34 -7.70
CA ASP A 129 42.36 -21.86 -6.34
C ASP A 129 42.78 -20.37 -6.20
N GLY A 130 42.23 -19.69 -5.19
CA GLY A 130 42.50 -18.28 -4.84
C GLY A 130 41.27 -17.39 -5.03
N GLY A 131 40.71 -16.70 -4.04
CA GLY A 131 41.25 -16.23 -2.76
C GLY A 131 40.95 -14.73 -2.63
N VAL A 132 40.60 -14.30 -1.41
CA VAL A 132 40.64 -12.92 -0.88
C VAL A 132 39.39 -12.02 -1.06
N SER A 133 38.61 -11.97 0.02
CA SER A 133 38.33 -10.82 0.90
C SER A 133 38.19 -9.38 0.35
N GLY A 134 37.04 -8.77 0.66
CA GLY A 134 36.80 -7.32 0.72
C GLY A 134 35.29 -7.06 0.64
N GLY A 135 34.57 -6.45 1.59
CA GLY A 135 34.95 -5.45 2.57
C GLY A 135 34.37 -4.09 2.16
N GLY A 136 33.18 -3.74 2.66
CA GLY A 136 32.75 -2.35 2.80
C GLY A 136 31.45 -1.93 2.11
N GLY A 137 30.53 -1.36 2.90
CA GLY A 137 29.72 -0.23 2.45
C GLY A 137 28.24 -0.47 2.09
N GLY A 138 27.51 -1.30 2.83
CA GLY A 138 26.05 -1.38 2.68
C GLY A 138 25.35 -0.27 3.45
N ALA A 139 24.81 0.73 2.75
CA ALA A 139 24.00 1.81 3.29
C ALA A 139 22.79 1.27 4.11
N GLY A 140 22.93 1.26 5.43
CA GLY A 140 21.90 0.84 6.38
C GLY A 140 20.80 1.88 6.55
N GLY A 141 19.84 1.92 5.62
CA GLY A 141 18.62 2.74 5.75
C GLY A 141 17.49 2.07 6.54
N GLY A 142 17.55 0.75 6.79
CA GLY A 142 16.42 -0.04 7.29
C GLY A 142 16.31 -0.23 8.80
N GLN A 143 17.28 0.22 9.61
CA GLN A 143 17.29 -0.11 11.05
C GLN A 143 16.52 0.88 11.96
N ARG A 144 16.06 2.03 11.45
CA ARG A 144 15.57 3.13 12.30
C ARG A 144 14.16 2.94 12.88
N CYS A 145 13.32 2.10 12.28
CA CYS A 145 11.97 1.87 12.81
C CYS A 145 11.96 1.04 14.10
N ARG A 146 13.02 0.24 14.37
CA ARG A 146 13.07 -0.64 15.55
C ARG A 146 13.54 0.04 16.83
N GLU A 147 14.45 1.01 16.75
CA GLU A 147 15.04 1.62 17.95
C GLU A 147 14.19 2.74 18.55
N GLN A 148 13.38 3.46 17.76
CA GLN A 148 12.64 4.62 18.26
C GLN A 148 11.27 4.29 18.90
N ALA A 149 10.74 3.08 18.73
CA ALA A 149 9.48 2.66 19.34
C ALA A 149 9.64 2.10 20.78
N GLY A 150 10.88 1.89 21.27
CA GLY A 150 11.16 1.19 22.53
C GLY A 150 11.55 2.06 23.74
N GLY A 151 11.70 3.38 23.59
CA GLY A 151 12.16 4.26 24.68
C GLY A 151 11.01 4.86 25.49
N GLY A 152 10.38 4.07 26.37
CA GLY A 152 9.38 4.54 27.33
C GLY A 152 9.61 3.90 28.68
N GLU A 153 10.46 4.53 29.50
CA GLU A 153 10.73 4.13 30.87
C GLU A 153 9.45 4.24 31.72
N ALA A 154 9.08 3.12 32.34
CA ALA A 154 8.00 3.04 33.30
C ALA A 154 8.46 3.67 34.64
N SER A 155 7.64 4.58 35.16
CA SER A 155 7.75 5.04 36.54
C SER A 155 6.35 5.41 37.04
N GLY A 156 5.97 4.86 38.20
CA GLY A 156 4.96 5.48 39.05
C GLY A 156 3.79 4.59 39.44
N ALA A 157 3.84 4.11 40.67
CA ALA A 157 2.84 3.33 41.37
C ALA A 157 1.50 4.07 41.58
N GLY A 158 0.43 3.29 41.76
CA GLY A 158 -0.87 3.75 42.23
C GLY A 158 -1.73 2.57 42.65
N GLU A 159 -1.63 2.19 43.93
CA GLU A 159 -2.50 1.26 44.63
C GLU A 159 -3.94 1.78 44.72
N GLY A 160 -4.94 0.88 44.74
CA GLY A 160 -6.22 1.22 45.36
C GLY A 160 -7.49 0.52 44.84
N SER A 161 -7.90 -0.50 45.58
CA SER A 161 -9.28 -0.77 45.99
C SER A 161 -10.25 -1.52 45.04
N SER A 162 -10.34 -2.82 45.34
CA SER A 162 -11.53 -3.69 45.42
C SER A 162 -12.92 -3.06 45.28
N ARG A 163 -13.76 -3.69 44.44
CA ARG A 163 -15.11 -4.14 44.81
C ARG A 163 -15.58 -5.25 43.88
N SER A 164 -15.96 -6.36 44.50
CA SER A 164 -16.66 -7.52 43.95
C SER A 164 -18.07 -7.13 43.52
N GLU A 165 -18.59 -7.76 42.46
CA GLU A 165 -19.97 -8.26 42.44
C GLU A 165 -20.16 -9.28 41.32
N SER A 166 -20.62 -10.46 41.75
CA SER A 166 -20.98 -11.64 40.99
C SER A 166 -22.43 -11.56 40.52
N ALA A 167 -22.73 -11.99 39.30
CA ALA A 167 -23.96 -12.74 39.01
C ALA A 167 -23.88 -13.46 37.67
N ALA A 168 -24.29 -14.73 37.71
CA ALA A 168 -24.30 -15.71 36.64
C ALA A 168 -25.47 -15.52 35.66
N ALA A 169 -25.31 -16.05 34.44
CA ALA A 169 -26.38 -16.80 33.77
C ALA A 169 -25.80 -17.65 32.62
N ALA A 170 -26.19 -18.92 32.63
CA ALA A 170 -25.85 -19.96 31.66
C ALA A 170 -26.85 -20.01 30.49
N GLY A 171 -26.47 -20.72 29.43
CA GLY A 171 -27.30 -21.12 28.28
C GLY A 171 -26.63 -20.69 26.98
N GLY A 172 -26.12 -21.56 26.12
CA GLY A 172 -26.71 -22.82 25.64
C GLY A 172 -27.23 -22.56 24.22
N GLY A 173 -26.58 -23.14 23.20
CA GLY A 173 -27.01 -22.93 21.81
C GLY A 173 -26.01 -23.48 20.79
N MET A 174 -26.02 -24.80 20.62
CA MET A 174 -25.43 -25.47 19.47
C MET A 174 -26.26 -25.13 18.22
N SER A 175 -25.63 -24.63 17.16
CA SER A 175 -26.21 -24.67 15.82
C SER A 175 -25.15 -24.99 14.79
N SER A 176 -25.29 -26.18 14.24
CA SER A 176 -24.54 -26.76 13.13
C SER A 176 -25.26 -26.49 11.81
N GLY A 177 -24.49 -26.14 10.78
CA GLY A 177 -24.95 -26.05 9.39
C GLY A 177 -24.42 -24.76 8.76
N GLY A 178 -23.73 -24.75 7.63
CA GLY A 178 -23.51 -25.73 6.59
C GLY A 178 -23.31 -24.95 5.30
N GLY A 179 -22.28 -25.26 4.52
CA GLY A 179 -22.00 -24.66 3.21
C GLY A 179 -21.49 -23.21 3.27
N GLN A 180 -20.61 -22.73 2.40
CA GLN A 180 -20.21 -23.20 1.09
C GLN A 180 -18.74 -22.85 0.86
N GLU A 181 -18.06 -23.79 0.25
CA GLU A 181 -16.83 -23.61 -0.50
C GLU A 181 -17.04 -22.49 -1.53
N GLY A 182 -16.16 -21.51 -1.53
CA GLY A 182 -16.27 -20.38 -2.45
C GLY A 182 -15.41 -19.17 -2.10
N ALA A 183 -14.30 -19.36 -1.36
CA ALA A 183 -13.26 -18.34 -1.32
C ALA A 183 -12.51 -18.39 -2.66
N ALA A 184 -13.15 -17.84 -3.69
CA ALA A 184 -12.46 -17.39 -4.87
C ALA A 184 -11.44 -16.35 -4.40
N ALA A 185 -10.20 -16.81 -4.24
CA ALA A 185 -9.05 -15.96 -4.19
C ALA A 185 -9.06 -15.11 -5.46
N ALA A 186 -9.63 -13.92 -5.38
CA ALA A 186 -9.39 -12.84 -6.33
C ALA A 186 -7.97 -12.30 -6.12
N GLY A 187 -6.98 -13.20 -6.12
CA GLY A 187 -5.60 -12.91 -6.45
C GLY A 187 -5.52 -12.68 -7.95
N GLY A 188 -6.19 -11.62 -8.42
CA GLY A 188 -6.04 -11.10 -9.78
C GLY A 188 -4.68 -10.43 -9.90
N GLY A 189 -3.61 -11.24 -9.89
CA GLY A 189 -2.29 -10.88 -10.37
C GLY A 189 -2.30 -10.67 -11.87
N GLY A 190 -3.09 -9.70 -12.33
CA GLY A 190 -3.07 -9.21 -13.71
C GLY A 190 -2.06 -8.08 -13.79
N ALA A 191 -0.80 -8.45 -14.00
CA ALA A 191 0.26 -7.54 -14.42
C ALA A 191 -0.03 -7.05 -15.85
N ASP A 192 -0.98 -6.12 -16.00
CA ASP A 192 -1.23 -5.45 -17.26
C ASP A 192 -1.08 -3.94 -17.07
N GLY A 193 0.18 -3.48 -17.06
CA GLY A 193 0.57 -2.06 -17.15
C GLY A 193 -0.19 -1.06 -16.26
N GLY A 194 -0.82 -1.54 -15.19
CA GLY A 194 -1.93 -0.85 -14.54
C GLY A 194 -1.54 0.49 -13.94
N GLN A 195 -2.50 1.41 -13.93
CA GLN A 195 -2.38 2.68 -13.22
C GLN A 195 -1.95 2.41 -11.78
N GLN A 196 -0.88 3.06 -11.31
CA GLN A 196 -0.41 2.90 -9.95
C GLN A 196 -0.88 4.09 -9.13
N VAL A 197 -1.64 3.82 -8.07
CA VAL A 197 -2.06 4.84 -7.11
C VAL A 197 -1.32 4.62 -5.80
N VAL A 198 -0.80 5.70 -5.23
CA VAL A 198 -0.10 5.71 -3.95
C VAL A 198 -0.90 6.50 -2.94
N VAL A 199 -1.04 5.94 -1.74
CA VAL A 199 -1.69 6.54 -0.58
C VAL A 199 -0.65 7.28 0.25
N ILE A 200 -0.95 8.53 0.59
CA ILE A 200 -0.08 9.44 1.35
C ILE A 200 -0.86 10.07 2.51
N ASP A 201 -0.16 10.80 3.39
CA ASP A 201 -0.74 11.53 4.53
C ASP A 201 -1.42 10.60 5.55
N PHE A 202 -0.59 9.99 6.41
CA PHE A 202 -1.04 9.14 7.52
C PHE A 202 -1.13 9.92 8.84
N GLY A 203 -1.22 11.25 8.78
CA GLY A 203 -1.26 12.12 9.97
C GLY A 203 -2.45 11.85 10.90
N MET A 204 -3.53 11.29 10.35
CA MET A 204 -4.75 10.91 11.07
C MET A 204 -4.91 9.39 11.26
N SER A 205 -3.86 8.62 10.94
CA SER A 205 -3.92 7.16 10.97
C SER A 205 -4.07 6.60 12.38
N ARG A 206 -4.62 5.39 12.44
CA ARG A 206 -4.81 4.62 13.67
C ARG A 206 -4.41 3.18 13.44
N LEU A 207 -3.89 2.49 14.46
CA LEU A 207 -3.45 1.09 14.38
C LEU A 207 -4.37 0.13 15.17
N ASP A 208 -5.41 0.66 15.80
CA ASP A 208 -6.38 -0.06 16.64
C ASP A 208 -7.75 -0.22 15.95
N GLY A 209 -7.79 -0.08 14.64
CA GLY A 209 -8.98 -0.25 13.84
C GLY A 209 -9.47 -1.69 13.76
N THR A 210 -10.72 -1.84 13.34
CA THR A 210 -11.35 -3.12 13.04
C THR A 210 -11.45 -3.32 11.54
N GLU A 211 -11.57 -4.58 11.09
CA GLU A 211 -11.82 -4.90 9.68
C GLU A 211 -13.09 -4.20 9.16
N ARG A 212 -14.13 -4.09 10.00
CA ARG A 212 -15.36 -3.36 9.66
C ARG A 212 -15.08 -1.88 9.38
N GLN A 213 -14.20 -1.23 10.14
CA GLN A 213 -13.81 0.15 9.90
C GLN A 213 -12.96 0.29 8.64
N GLN A 214 -12.06 -0.66 8.36
CA GLN A 214 -11.31 -0.70 7.10
C GLN A 214 -12.26 -0.81 5.88
N GLN A 215 -13.26 -1.68 5.95
CA GLN A 215 -14.31 -1.79 4.92
C GLN A 215 -15.15 -0.51 4.78
N VAL A 216 -15.31 0.26 5.87
CA VAL A 216 -15.96 1.59 5.80
C VAL A 216 -15.07 2.57 5.04
N GLU A 217 -13.77 2.64 5.30
CA GLU A 217 -12.83 3.51 4.56
C GLU A 217 -12.80 3.18 3.06
N VAL A 218 -12.81 1.89 2.71
CA VAL A 218 -12.91 1.46 1.29
C VAL A 218 -14.19 1.96 0.65
N ARG A 219 -15.34 1.78 1.31
CA ARG A 219 -16.64 2.28 0.80
C ARG A 219 -16.69 3.81 0.71
N GLN A 220 -16.06 4.51 1.64
CA GLN A 220 -15.93 5.96 1.60
C GLN A 220 -15.14 6.41 0.37
N LEU A 221 -14.00 5.76 0.08
CA LEU A 221 -13.21 6.04 -1.13
C LEU A 221 -14.01 5.78 -2.42
N GLU A 222 -14.70 4.64 -2.51
CA GLU A 222 -15.56 4.31 -3.66
C GLU A 222 -16.67 5.36 -3.86
N ALA A 223 -17.31 5.82 -2.77
CA ALA A 223 -18.32 6.87 -2.82
C ALA A 223 -17.75 8.22 -3.28
N LEU A 224 -16.55 8.60 -2.83
CA LEU A 224 -15.86 9.81 -3.26
C LEU A 224 -15.52 9.76 -4.76
N LEU A 225 -14.98 8.64 -5.24
CA LEU A 225 -14.67 8.43 -6.65
C LEU A 225 -15.94 8.51 -7.50
N ARG A 226 -17.03 7.84 -7.08
CA ARG A 226 -18.32 7.89 -7.77
C ARG A 226 -18.91 9.30 -7.79
N ARG A 227 -18.89 10.03 -6.67
CA ARG A 227 -19.41 11.40 -6.60
C ARG A 227 -18.61 12.37 -7.47
N ARG A 228 -17.28 12.23 -7.48
CA ARG A 228 -16.38 13.13 -8.22
C ARG A 228 -16.35 12.83 -9.72
N PHE A 229 -16.45 11.56 -10.12
CA PHE A 229 -16.17 11.15 -11.50
C PHE A 229 -17.29 10.36 -12.17
N GLY A 230 -18.29 9.91 -11.42
CA GLY A 230 -19.44 9.16 -11.93
C GLY A 230 -20.46 10.04 -12.64
N GLY A 231 -20.00 11.04 -13.41
CA GLY A 231 -20.85 11.94 -14.17
C GLY A 231 -21.79 11.19 -15.12
N MET A 232 -23.07 11.15 -14.75
CA MET A 232 -24.23 11.27 -15.64
C MET A 232 -24.48 10.19 -16.71
N SER A 233 -24.13 8.92 -16.52
CA SER A 233 -24.65 7.82 -17.38
C SER A 233 -26.18 7.61 -17.29
N GLY A 234 -26.94 8.53 -16.68
CA GLY A 234 -28.40 8.46 -16.53
C GLY A 234 -29.17 9.69 -17.00
N ARG A 235 -28.55 10.71 -17.60
CA ARG A 235 -29.31 11.75 -18.33
C ARG A 235 -29.41 11.39 -19.81
N VAL A 236 -29.94 10.19 -20.07
CA VAL A 236 -30.56 9.94 -21.37
C VAL A 236 -31.81 10.82 -21.37
N GLU A 237 -31.84 11.75 -22.31
CA GLU A 237 -32.92 12.69 -22.51
C GLU A 237 -34.25 11.95 -22.69
N ALA A 238 -35.07 11.91 -21.65
CA ALA A 238 -36.51 11.70 -21.79
C ALA A 238 -37.18 13.02 -22.25
N GLY A 239 -36.57 13.69 -23.23
CA GLY A 239 -37.13 14.82 -23.96
C GLY A 239 -37.69 14.33 -25.28
N GLY A 240 -38.47 13.25 -25.25
CA GLY A 240 -39.22 12.78 -26.41
C GLY A 240 -40.31 13.79 -26.72
N ASP A 241 -40.23 14.36 -27.92
CA ASP A 241 -41.25 15.14 -28.59
C ASP A 241 -42.66 14.62 -28.32
N ALA A 242 -43.48 15.47 -27.72
CA ALA A 242 -44.92 15.32 -27.75
C ALA A 242 -45.55 16.71 -27.83
N ARG A 243 -45.67 17.22 -29.06
CA ARG A 243 -46.90 17.87 -29.59
C ARG A 243 -46.68 18.34 -31.04
N ALA A 244 -47.19 17.50 -31.95
CA ALA A 244 -47.82 17.96 -33.17
C ALA A 244 -49.24 18.49 -32.84
#